data_AF-A0A7V7D1D6-F1
#
_entry.id   AF-A0A7V7D1D6-F1
#
_cell.length_a   1.000
_cell.length_b   1.000
_cell.length_c   1.000
_cell.angle_alpha   90.00
_cell.angle_beta   90.00
_cell.angle_gamma   90.00
#
_symmetry.space_group_name_H-M   'P 1'
#
loop_
_entity.id
_entity.type
_entity.pdbx_description
1 polymer ?
#
loop_
_entity_poly.entity_id
_entity_poly.type
_entity_poly.pdbx_seq_one_letter_code
_entity_poly.pdbx_strand_id
1 'polypeptide(L)'
;MNPDNFVAFVDGGGCSTFSDMLRDHVIAEIHPQIPCMITVDHSLSGGVFRKLSEFYGPEDLSLIVLDSHTDAVPVSIMSGAVEYDMETNPDSFHEADDPFLKNRPDSFNASSFVHYLLEEGTVVPHNLILIGVGDFPSKRSFRIKDERLVKYVGVFSGLKRKGVKILTKKDLISSPSKLKNTLKNIHTQYVYISIDMDIGAGNALDGVRFRNRHGLNEKQINNIAVQLQALLSSGCELVGMDITEINARNVRMGDRTCRIAANLIKRLCFDLE
;
A
#
# COMPACT_ATOMS: atom_id res chain seq x y z
N MET A 1 -3.76 -22.50 -7.89
CA MET A 1 -3.29 -22.75 -6.51
C MET A 1 -4.50 -23.25 -5.73
N ASN A 2 -4.37 -24.29 -4.91
CA ASN A 2 -5.46 -24.71 -4.03
C ASN A 2 -5.69 -23.58 -2.98
N PRO A 3 -6.93 -23.08 -2.78
CA PRO A 3 -7.23 -22.12 -1.72
C PRO A 3 -6.61 -22.49 -0.37
N ASP A 4 -6.67 -23.76 0.05
CA ASP A 4 -6.11 -24.22 1.33
C ASP A 4 -4.60 -23.98 1.44
N ASN A 5 -3.87 -24.20 0.34
CA ASN A 5 -2.42 -23.97 0.31
C ASN A 5 -2.09 -22.47 0.39
N PHE A 6 -2.91 -21.63 -0.24
CA PHE A 6 -2.74 -20.18 -0.15
C PHE A 6 -3.03 -19.69 1.28
N VAL A 7 -4.12 -20.19 1.87
CA VAL A 7 -4.50 -19.92 3.26
C VAL A 7 -3.36 -20.30 4.22
N ALA A 8 -2.88 -21.54 4.13
CA ALA A 8 -1.80 -22.03 4.96
C ALA A 8 -0.49 -21.24 4.77
N PHE A 9 -0.19 -20.81 3.54
CA PHE A 9 0.97 -19.96 3.26
C PHE A 9 0.87 -18.60 3.96
N VAL A 10 -0.27 -17.91 3.84
CA VAL A 10 -0.47 -16.59 4.44
C VAL A 10 -0.52 -16.67 5.97
N ASP A 11 -1.22 -17.66 6.53
CA ASP A 11 -1.34 -17.84 7.98
C ASP A 11 -0.03 -18.32 8.61
N GLY A 12 0.73 -19.15 7.88
CA GLY A 12 2.03 -19.64 8.30
C GLY A 12 3.16 -18.63 8.20
N GLY A 13 2.88 -17.34 7.92
CA GLY A 13 3.90 -16.30 7.82
C GLY A 13 4.75 -16.37 6.54
N GLY A 14 4.23 -16.99 5.47
CA GLY A 14 4.92 -17.11 4.18
C GLY A 14 5.26 -15.75 3.58
N CYS A 15 4.35 -14.78 3.63
CA CYS A 15 4.60 -13.41 3.18
C CYS A 15 5.77 -12.76 3.94
N SER A 16 5.81 -12.90 5.28
CA SER A 16 6.94 -12.41 6.09
C SER A 16 8.26 -13.08 5.68
N THR A 17 8.26 -14.40 5.55
CA THR A 17 9.45 -15.17 5.14
C THR A 17 10.02 -14.68 3.81
N PHE A 18 9.16 -14.49 2.79
CA PHE A 18 9.60 -13.99 1.49
C PHE A 18 10.04 -12.53 1.53
N SER A 19 9.39 -11.70 2.35
CA SER A 19 9.80 -10.31 2.59
C SER A 19 11.21 -10.24 3.21
N ASP A 20 11.50 -11.12 4.17
CA ASP A 20 12.83 -11.24 4.80
C ASP A 20 13.90 -11.78 3.82
N MET A 21 13.56 -12.76 2.99
CA MET A 21 14.48 -13.25 1.95
C MET A 21 14.82 -12.17 0.93
N LEU A 22 13.83 -11.38 0.50
CA LEU A 22 14.03 -10.28 -0.44
C LEU A 22 14.89 -9.18 0.18
N ARG A 23 14.62 -8.83 1.44
CA ARG A 23 15.47 -7.94 2.24
C ARG A 23 16.93 -8.40 2.19
N ASP A 24 17.20 -9.64 2.55
CA ASP A 24 18.57 -10.14 2.65
C ASP A 24 19.28 -10.08 1.29
N HIS A 25 18.58 -10.41 0.21
CA HIS A 25 19.12 -10.30 -1.14
C HIS A 25 19.42 -8.85 -1.56
N VAL A 26 18.48 -7.92 -1.39
CA VAL A 26 18.67 -6.51 -1.75
C VAL A 26 19.86 -5.91 -1.01
N ILE A 27 20.03 -6.27 0.25
CA ILE A 27 21.06 -5.71 1.10
C ILE A 27 22.44 -6.31 0.79
N ALA A 28 22.50 -7.58 0.43
CA ALA A 28 23.75 -8.23 0.04
C ALA A 28 24.23 -7.79 -1.35
N GLU A 29 23.32 -7.63 -2.31
CA GLU A 29 23.68 -7.53 -3.74
C GLU A 29 23.46 -6.15 -4.36
N ILE A 30 22.58 -5.31 -3.78
CA ILE A 30 22.19 -4.02 -4.36
C ILE A 30 22.67 -2.86 -3.51
N HIS A 31 22.63 -2.94 -2.18
CA HIS A 31 23.12 -1.86 -1.33
C HIS A 31 24.65 -1.67 -1.48
N PRO A 32 25.19 -0.44 -1.60
CA PRO A 32 24.56 0.87 -1.33
C PRO A 32 23.88 1.54 -2.52
N GLN A 33 23.68 0.85 -3.66
CA GLN A 33 22.83 1.39 -4.72
C GLN A 33 21.35 1.38 -4.29
N ILE A 34 20.56 2.25 -4.93
CA ILE A 34 19.13 2.42 -4.64
C ILE A 34 18.35 1.25 -5.27
N PRO A 35 17.70 0.38 -4.48
CA PRO A 35 16.88 -0.69 -5.04
C PRO A 35 15.64 -0.14 -5.73
N CYS A 36 15.36 -0.63 -6.94
CA CYS A 36 14.11 -0.42 -7.66
C CYS A 36 13.51 -1.79 -8.00
N MET A 37 12.49 -2.21 -7.24
CA MET A 37 11.92 -3.55 -7.36
C MET A 37 10.64 -3.57 -8.20
N ILE A 38 10.40 -4.68 -8.87
CA ILE A 38 9.10 -5.00 -9.46
C ILE A 38 8.66 -6.31 -8.82
N THR A 39 7.64 -6.26 -7.97
CA THR A 39 7.21 -7.40 -7.15
C THR A 39 5.75 -7.74 -7.41
N VAL A 40 5.38 -8.97 -7.02
CA VAL A 40 4.01 -9.45 -7.21
C VAL A 40 3.12 -9.05 -6.03
N ASP A 41 3.64 -9.07 -4.81
CA ASP A 41 2.87 -8.82 -3.59
C ASP A 41 3.42 -7.59 -2.86
N HIS A 42 2.51 -6.72 -2.41
CA HIS A 42 2.88 -5.45 -1.81
C HIS A 42 3.60 -5.60 -0.46
N SER A 43 3.34 -6.68 0.28
CA SER A 43 4.01 -6.93 1.56
C SER A 43 5.52 -7.15 1.44
N LEU A 44 6.02 -7.44 0.25
CA LEU A 44 7.45 -7.60 -0.01
C LEU A 44 8.23 -6.29 0.16
N SER A 45 7.57 -5.15 0.03
CA SER A 45 8.14 -3.83 0.32
C SER A 45 8.61 -3.70 1.77
N GLY A 46 7.87 -4.32 2.70
CA GLY A 46 8.11 -4.15 4.12
C GLY A 46 9.47 -4.67 4.59
N GLY A 47 9.97 -5.78 4.04
CA GLY A 47 11.27 -6.34 4.42
C GLY A 47 12.43 -5.43 4.03
N VAL A 48 12.43 -4.94 2.79
CA VAL A 48 13.46 -4.00 2.29
C VAL A 48 13.38 -2.68 3.05
N PHE A 49 12.17 -2.13 3.21
CA PHE A 49 11.98 -0.91 3.98
C PHE A 49 12.46 -1.07 5.43
N ARG A 50 12.20 -2.22 6.07
CA ARG A 50 12.66 -2.50 7.44
C ARG A 50 14.17 -2.36 7.57
N LYS A 51 14.93 -2.93 6.63
CA LYS A 51 16.39 -2.80 6.69
C LYS A 51 16.86 -1.39 6.37
N LEU A 52 16.27 -0.71 5.39
CA LEU A 52 16.64 0.68 5.11
C LEU A 52 16.34 1.59 6.30
N SER A 53 15.25 1.35 7.02
CA SER A 53 14.92 2.06 8.26
C SER A 53 15.96 1.82 9.37
N GLU A 54 16.51 0.60 9.50
CA GLU A 54 17.63 0.34 10.41
C GLU A 54 18.90 1.11 10.03
N PHE A 55 19.18 1.29 8.73
CA PHE A 55 20.37 2.00 8.26
C PHE A 55 20.27 3.52 8.38
N TYR A 56 19.14 4.08 7.95
CA TYR A 56 18.94 5.53 7.88
C TYR A 56 18.30 6.11 9.15
N GLY A 57 17.70 5.26 9.98
CA GLY A 57 16.92 5.67 11.14
C GLY A 57 15.45 5.97 10.75
N PRO A 58 14.47 5.47 11.52
CA PRO A 58 13.04 5.64 11.20
C PRO A 58 12.57 7.11 11.32
N GLU A 59 13.29 7.95 12.05
CA GLU A 59 13.01 9.38 12.19
C GLU A 59 13.45 10.18 10.95
N ASP A 60 14.46 9.71 10.21
CA ASP A 60 15.03 10.37 9.03
C ASP A 60 14.58 9.73 7.70
N LEU A 61 13.68 8.74 7.75
CA LEU A 61 13.16 8.03 6.58
C LEU A 61 11.62 8.11 6.50
N SER A 62 11.12 8.68 5.40
CA SER A 62 9.69 8.61 5.06
C SER A 62 9.36 7.37 4.25
N LEU A 63 8.17 6.80 4.52
CA LEU A 63 7.52 5.82 3.66
C LEU A 63 6.33 6.47 2.95
N ILE A 64 6.38 6.50 1.63
CA ILE A 64 5.26 6.92 0.80
C ILE A 64 4.69 5.69 0.10
N VAL A 65 3.41 5.38 0.34
CA VAL A 65 2.69 4.27 -0.29
C VAL A 65 1.62 4.84 -1.22
N LEU A 66 1.66 4.46 -2.49
CA LEU A 66 0.61 4.75 -3.46
C LEU A 66 -0.23 3.49 -3.61
N ASP A 67 -1.44 3.50 -3.05
CA ASP A 67 -2.33 2.34 -3.11
C ASP A 67 -3.82 2.74 -2.92
N SER A 68 -4.70 1.92 -3.46
CA SER A 68 -6.14 1.91 -3.24
C SER A 68 -6.54 1.40 -1.85
N HIS A 69 -5.68 0.64 -1.16
CA HIS A 69 -5.88 0.18 0.21
C HIS A 69 -4.93 0.90 1.18
N THR A 70 -5.08 0.62 2.47
CA THR A 70 -4.19 1.15 3.50
C THR A 70 -3.10 0.19 3.92
N ASP A 71 -3.28 -1.10 3.61
CA ASP A 71 -2.43 -2.23 4.00
C ASP A 71 -2.09 -2.29 5.48
N ALA A 72 -2.97 -1.72 6.29
CA ALA A 72 -2.82 -1.55 7.73
C ALA A 72 -3.99 -2.18 8.51
N VAL A 73 -4.78 -3.05 7.88
CA VAL A 73 -5.94 -3.68 8.51
C VAL A 73 -5.60 -5.14 8.80
N PRO A 74 -5.45 -5.52 10.09
CA PRO A 74 -5.32 -6.92 10.47
C PRO A 74 -6.48 -7.77 9.96
N VAL A 75 -6.20 -9.01 9.58
CA VAL A 75 -7.18 -9.93 8.99
C VAL A 75 -8.34 -10.15 9.96
N SER A 76 -8.07 -10.33 11.25
CA SER A 76 -9.09 -10.52 12.28
C SER A 76 -10.10 -9.36 12.34
N ILE A 77 -9.64 -8.13 12.11
CA ILE A 77 -10.48 -6.93 12.07
C ILE A 77 -11.28 -6.87 10.76
N MET A 78 -10.63 -7.18 9.63
CA MET A 78 -11.29 -7.23 8.32
C MET A 78 -12.41 -8.29 8.31
N SER A 79 -12.12 -9.49 8.80
CA SER A 79 -13.06 -10.61 8.94
C SER A 79 -14.32 -10.22 9.71
N GLY A 80 -14.18 -9.49 10.82
CA GLY A 80 -15.33 -8.99 11.56
C GLY A 80 -16.19 -8.01 10.76
N ALA A 81 -15.56 -7.14 9.95
CA ALA A 81 -16.31 -6.21 9.08
C ALA A 81 -17.07 -6.94 7.96
N VAL A 82 -16.45 -7.97 7.38
CA VAL A 82 -17.09 -8.84 6.38
C VAL A 82 -18.26 -9.59 7.00
N GLU A 83 -18.09 -10.20 8.17
CA GLU A 83 -19.15 -10.94 8.85
C GLU A 83 -20.38 -10.05 9.12
N TYR A 84 -20.15 -8.81 9.57
CA TYR A 84 -21.23 -7.83 9.71
C TYR A 84 -21.91 -7.49 8.38
N ASP A 85 -21.14 -7.31 7.29
CA ASP A 85 -21.73 -7.05 5.96
C ASP A 85 -22.63 -8.21 5.56
N MET A 86 -22.15 -9.45 5.66
CA MET A 86 -22.94 -10.64 5.34
C MET A 86 -24.24 -10.77 6.14
N GLU A 87 -24.22 -10.39 7.43
CA GLU A 87 -25.41 -10.46 8.29
C GLU A 87 -26.42 -9.33 8.01
N THR A 88 -25.96 -8.18 7.51
CA THR A 88 -26.77 -6.95 7.46
C THR A 88 -27.01 -6.41 6.05
N ASN A 89 -26.30 -6.93 5.05
CA ASN A 89 -26.39 -6.56 3.65
C ASN A 89 -26.86 -7.78 2.84
N PRO A 90 -28.13 -7.79 2.37
CA PRO A 90 -28.64 -8.88 1.55
C PRO A 90 -27.94 -9.00 0.19
N ASP A 91 -27.23 -7.96 -0.24
CA ASP A 91 -26.44 -7.90 -1.47
C ASP A 91 -24.93 -8.07 -1.19
N SER A 92 -24.56 -8.66 -0.06
CA SER A 92 -23.15 -8.99 0.25
C SER A 92 -22.55 -9.86 -0.86
N PHE A 93 -21.36 -9.50 -1.33
CA PHE A 93 -20.59 -10.29 -2.28
C PHE A 93 -19.78 -11.42 -1.60
N HIS A 94 -19.83 -11.50 -0.27
CA HIS A 94 -19.09 -12.47 0.53
C HIS A 94 -19.93 -13.70 0.86
N GLU A 95 -19.29 -14.88 0.81
CA GLU A 95 -19.90 -16.18 1.07
C GLU A 95 -19.51 -16.70 2.47
N ALA A 96 -20.41 -17.47 3.08
CA ALA A 96 -20.24 -17.91 4.48
C ALA A 96 -19.18 -19.00 4.66
N ASP A 97 -18.80 -19.66 3.59
CA ASP A 97 -17.76 -20.67 3.54
C ASP A 97 -16.47 -20.13 2.91
N ASP A 98 -16.33 -18.81 2.72
CA ASP A 98 -15.12 -18.20 2.17
C ASP A 98 -13.91 -18.51 3.08
N PRO A 99 -12.96 -19.35 2.62
CA PRO A 99 -11.81 -19.77 3.43
C PRO A 99 -10.81 -18.64 3.67
N PHE A 100 -10.91 -17.52 2.95
CA PHE A 100 -10.03 -16.36 3.11
C PHE A 100 -10.43 -15.47 4.28
N LEU A 101 -11.65 -15.64 4.84
CA LEU A 101 -12.24 -14.64 5.74
C LEU A 101 -12.55 -15.15 7.16
N LYS A 102 -12.59 -16.46 7.42
CA LYS A 102 -13.01 -16.98 8.74
C LYS A 102 -11.86 -17.56 9.56
N ASN A 103 -11.85 -17.25 10.86
CA ASN A 103 -10.95 -17.80 11.89
C ASN A 103 -9.47 -17.77 11.51
N ARG A 104 -9.05 -16.69 10.85
CA ARG A 104 -7.68 -16.49 10.40
C ARG A 104 -6.86 -15.80 11.49
N PRO A 105 -5.64 -16.26 11.79
CA PRO A 105 -4.72 -15.51 12.61
C PRO A 105 -4.32 -14.22 11.89
N ASP A 106 -3.98 -13.19 12.66
CA ASP A 106 -3.32 -12.02 12.09
C ASP A 106 -1.90 -12.39 11.65
N SER A 107 -1.57 -12.06 10.40
CA SER A 107 -0.24 -12.29 9.84
C SER A 107 0.20 -11.09 9.01
N PHE A 108 1.51 -10.96 8.82
CA PHE A 108 2.11 -9.98 7.90
C PHE A 108 1.81 -10.39 6.46
N ASN A 109 1.02 -9.60 5.73
CA ASN A 109 0.65 -9.84 4.33
C ASN A 109 0.23 -8.53 3.64
N ALA A 110 -0.18 -8.58 2.36
CA ALA A 110 -0.52 -7.39 1.59
C ALA A 110 -1.58 -6.50 2.26
N SER A 111 -2.51 -7.05 3.05
CA SER A 111 -3.55 -6.25 3.73
C SER A 111 -3.12 -5.59 5.04
N SER A 112 -1.97 -6.00 5.59
CA SER A 112 -1.60 -5.70 6.99
C SER A 112 -0.12 -5.32 7.18
N PHE A 113 0.73 -5.38 6.16
CA PHE A 113 2.16 -5.17 6.34
C PHE A 113 2.49 -3.80 6.96
N VAL A 114 1.75 -2.74 6.59
CA VAL A 114 1.90 -1.38 7.16
C VAL A 114 1.52 -1.37 8.64
N HIS A 115 0.55 -2.18 9.06
CA HIS A 115 0.22 -2.34 10.49
C HIS A 115 1.43 -2.86 11.26
N TYR A 116 2.10 -3.90 10.77
CA TYR A 116 3.29 -4.45 11.43
C TYR A 116 4.46 -3.46 11.41
N LEU A 117 4.69 -2.75 10.31
CA LEU A 117 5.75 -1.72 10.26
C LEU A 117 5.54 -0.62 11.31
N LEU A 118 4.28 -0.26 11.59
CA LEU A 118 3.93 0.73 12.62
C LEU A 118 4.08 0.17 14.04
N GLU A 119 3.65 -1.07 14.29
CA GLU A 119 3.74 -1.71 15.61
C GLU A 119 5.20 -2.04 15.99
N GLU A 120 6.04 -2.38 15.01
CA GLU A 120 7.47 -2.61 15.19
C GLU A 120 8.29 -1.31 15.38
N GLY A 121 7.70 -0.15 15.12
CA GLY A 121 8.43 1.13 15.10
C GLY A 121 9.35 1.30 13.89
N THR A 122 9.23 0.41 12.90
CA THR A 122 9.99 0.43 11.65
C THR A 122 9.68 1.68 10.82
N VAL A 123 8.44 2.17 10.87
CA VAL A 123 8.07 3.49 10.34
C VAL A 123 7.47 4.35 11.45
N VAL A 124 7.97 5.56 11.58
CA VAL A 124 7.38 6.54 12.49
C VAL A 124 6.07 7.06 11.88
N PRO A 125 4.94 7.08 12.61
CA PRO A 125 3.63 7.39 12.01
C PRO A 125 3.56 8.70 11.23
N HIS A 126 4.25 9.76 11.68
CA HIS A 126 4.23 11.07 11.00
C HIS A 126 5.09 11.11 9.71
N ASN A 127 5.94 10.11 9.53
CA ASN A 127 6.76 9.86 8.33
C ASN A 127 6.09 8.89 7.34
N LEU A 128 4.90 8.36 7.67
CA LEU A 128 4.09 7.53 6.79
C LEU A 128 3.04 8.34 6.04
N ILE A 129 3.02 8.20 4.71
CA ILE A 129 2.06 8.86 3.81
C ILE A 129 1.40 7.82 2.92
N LEU A 130 0.08 7.67 3.05
CA LEU A 130 -0.74 6.80 2.20
C LEU A 130 -1.48 7.66 1.17
N ILE A 131 -1.26 7.40 -0.11
CA ILE A 131 -1.76 8.21 -1.22
C ILE A 131 -2.68 7.37 -2.10
N GLY A 132 -3.90 7.85 -2.28
CA GLY A 132 -4.86 7.24 -3.20
C GLY A 132 -5.89 6.31 -2.55
N VAL A 133 -5.83 6.17 -1.23
CA VAL A 133 -6.68 5.29 -0.43
C VAL A 133 -8.15 5.37 -0.85
N GLY A 134 -8.67 4.25 -1.33
CA GLY A 134 -10.01 4.06 -1.88
C GLY A 134 -10.93 3.24 -0.98
N ASP A 135 -10.39 2.57 0.04
CA ASP A 135 -11.11 1.77 1.04
C ASP A 135 -11.47 2.56 2.32
N PHE A 136 -11.11 3.85 2.41
CA PHE A 136 -11.40 4.66 3.58
C PHE A 136 -12.91 4.65 3.92
N PRO A 137 -13.30 4.32 5.17
CA PRO A 137 -14.71 4.13 5.50
C PRO A 137 -15.56 5.37 5.28
N SER A 138 -16.81 5.15 4.85
CA SER A 138 -17.77 6.23 4.65
C SER A 138 -18.17 6.89 5.98
N LYS A 139 -18.68 8.13 5.94
CA LYS A 139 -19.24 8.81 7.14
C LYS A 139 -20.36 7.98 7.81
N ARG A 140 -21.08 7.16 7.04
CA ARG A 140 -22.13 6.27 7.57
C ARG A 140 -21.51 5.15 8.40
N SER A 141 -20.42 4.55 7.92
CA SER A 141 -19.70 3.47 8.61
C SER A 141 -19.25 3.89 10.01
N PHE A 142 -18.77 5.12 10.19
CA PHE A 142 -18.39 5.68 11.50
C PHE A 142 -19.53 5.85 12.52
N ARG A 143 -20.79 5.75 12.08
CA ARG A 143 -21.96 5.90 12.95
C ARG A 143 -22.52 4.56 13.43
N ILE A 144 -22.11 3.45 12.81
CA ILE A 144 -22.50 2.09 13.18
C ILE A 144 -21.91 1.76 14.56
N LYS A 145 -22.72 1.13 15.43
CA LYS A 145 -22.36 0.82 16.82
C LYS A 145 -21.97 -0.64 17.05
N ASP A 146 -22.13 -1.50 16.05
CA ASP A 146 -21.62 -2.87 16.09
C ASP A 146 -20.12 -2.88 16.36
N GLU A 147 -19.68 -3.67 17.33
CA GLU A 147 -18.29 -3.69 17.79
C GLU A 147 -17.30 -4.04 16.68
N ARG A 148 -17.69 -4.88 15.73
CA ARG A 148 -16.84 -5.29 14.60
C ARG A 148 -16.55 -4.08 13.69
N LEU A 149 -17.58 -3.28 13.41
CA LEU A 149 -17.44 -2.06 12.61
C LEU A 149 -16.73 -0.95 13.37
N VAL A 150 -16.96 -0.83 14.69
CA VAL A 150 -16.23 0.11 15.54
C VAL A 150 -14.72 -0.19 15.51
N LYS A 151 -14.33 -1.46 15.61
CA LYS A 151 -12.92 -1.89 15.49
C LYS A 151 -12.36 -1.57 14.11
N TYR A 152 -13.09 -1.92 13.05
CA TYR A 152 -12.68 -1.68 11.66
C TYR A 152 -12.44 -0.19 11.35
N VAL A 153 -13.42 0.69 11.61
CA VAL A 153 -13.22 2.14 11.41
C VAL A 153 -12.24 2.74 12.42
N GLY A 154 -12.05 2.06 13.55
CA GLY A 154 -11.05 2.32 14.57
C GLY A 154 -9.63 2.29 14.02
N VAL A 155 -9.31 1.37 13.10
CA VAL A 155 -8.00 1.29 12.42
C VAL A 155 -7.72 2.57 11.66
N PHE A 156 -8.59 2.97 10.72
CA PHE A 156 -8.40 4.17 9.89
C PHE A 156 -8.32 5.46 10.70
N SER A 157 -9.18 5.59 11.71
CA SER A 157 -9.14 6.76 12.59
C SER A 157 -7.91 6.74 13.51
N GLY A 158 -7.47 5.55 13.93
CA GLY A 158 -6.26 5.32 14.71
C GLY A 158 -5.00 5.75 13.97
N LEU A 159 -4.85 5.37 12.71
CA LEU A 159 -3.74 5.82 11.85
C LEU A 159 -3.65 7.35 11.82
N LYS A 160 -4.77 8.03 11.54
CA LYS A 160 -4.79 9.50 11.52
C LYS A 160 -4.45 10.11 12.88
N ARG A 161 -4.95 9.54 13.98
CA ARG A 161 -4.63 10.01 15.35
C ARG A 161 -3.15 9.81 15.69
N LYS A 162 -2.53 8.72 15.24
CA LYS A 162 -1.09 8.45 15.42
C LYS A 162 -0.21 9.41 14.60
N GLY A 163 -0.77 10.09 13.58
CA GLY A 163 -0.06 11.08 12.77
C GLY A 163 0.12 10.69 11.29
N VAL A 164 -0.38 9.52 10.89
CA VAL A 164 -0.29 9.04 9.50
C VAL A 164 -1.05 9.97 8.56
N LYS A 165 -0.38 10.41 7.50
CA LYS A 165 -0.97 11.27 6.48
C LYS A 165 -1.70 10.40 5.46
N ILE A 166 -3.04 10.40 5.49
CA ILE A 166 -3.88 9.63 4.55
C ILE A 166 -4.55 10.57 3.56
N LEU A 167 -4.20 10.44 2.29
CA LEU A 167 -4.82 11.12 1.16
C LEU A 167 -5.70 10.14 0.40
N THR A 168 -7.01 10.30 0.49
CA THR A 168 -7.94 9.41 -0.21
C THR A 168 -7.99 9.73 -1.71
N LYS A 169 -8.48 8.79 -2.53
CA LYS A 169 -8.79 9.06 -3.95
C LYS A 169 -9.64 10.32 -4.13
N LYS A 170 -10.62 10.54 -3.24
CA LYS A 170 -11.47 11.74 -3.26
C LYS A 170 -10.67 13.01 -3.00
N ASP A 171 -9.71 12.99 -2.08
CA ASP A 171 -8.84 14.13 -1.80
C ASP A 171 -8.03 14.51 -3.05
N LEU A 172 -7.49 13.53 -3.77
CA LEU A 172 -6.70 13.76 -4.98
C LEU A 172 -7.52 14.36 -6.13
N ILE A 173 -8.79 13.95 -6.26
CA ILE A 173 -9.71 14.45 -7.29
C ILE A 173 -10.20 15.86 -6.93
N SER A 174 -10.64 16.07 -5.69
CA SER A 174 -11.32 17.30 -5.27
C SER A 174 -10.38 18.40 -4.78
N SER A 175 -9.14 18.08 -4.43
CA SER A 175 -8.17 19.05 -3.90
C SER A 175 -6.73 18.65 -4.25
N PRO A 176 -6.31 18.78 -5.52
CA PRO A 176 -4.95 18.40 -5.96
C PRO A 176 -3.82 19.10 -5.18
N SER A 177 -4.06 20.32 -4.68
CA SER A 177 -3.12 21.06 -3.83
C SER A 177 -2.81 20.36 -2.50
N LYS A 178 -3.72 19.50 -2.01
CA LYS A 178 -3.54 18.76 -0.76
C LYS A 178 -2.36 17.79 -0.84
N LEU A 179 -2.16 17.12 -1.98
CA LEU A 179 -0.98 16.28 -2.20
C LEU A 179 0.30 17.11 -2.11
N LYS A 180 0.37 18.19 -2.90
CA LYS A 180 1.54 19.09 -2.92
C LYS A 180 1.89 19.60 -1.52
N ASN A 181 0.90 20.05 -0.75
CA ASN A 181 1.11 20.56 0.60
C ASN A 181 1.55 19.45 1.57
N THR A 182 1.02 18.23 1.40
CA THR A 182 1.40 17.07 2.23
C THR A 182 2.86 16.70 2.01
N LEU A 183 3.30 16.64 0.74
CA LEU A 183 4.68 16.30 0.38
C LEU A 183 5.68 17.40 0.78
N LYS A 184 5.30 18.68 0.70
CA LYS A 184 6.14 19.80 1.18
C LYS A 184 6.43 19.77 2.68
N ASN A 185 5.60 19.07 3.46
CA ASN A 185 5.78 18.92 4.91
C ASN A 185 6.51 17.62 5.26
N ILE A 186 7.25 17.03 4.32
CA ILE A 186 8.22 15.98 4.59
C ILE A 186 9.51 16.68 4.98
N HIS A 187 10.06 16.31 6.14
CA HIS A 187 11.29 16.87 6.68
C HIS A 187 12.39 15.82 6.82
N THR A 188 12.09 14.56 6.50
CA THR A 188 13.05 13.47 6.50
C THR A 188 14.06 13.64 5.37
N GLN A 189 15.32 13.29 5.62
CA GLN A 189 16.35 13.32 4.60
C GLN A 189 16.09 12.29 3.50
N TYR A 190 15.59 11.12 3.90
CA TYR A 190 15.42 9.98 3.01
C TYR A 190 13.94 9.67 2.77
N VAL A 191 13.65 9.08 1.60
CA VAL A 191 12.32 8.59 1.24
C VAL A 191 12.39 7.24 0.54
N TYR A 192 11.46 6.36 0.91
CA TYR A 192 11.13 5.15 0.18
C TYR A 192 9.76 5.31 -0.46
N ILE A 193 9.64 4.99 -1.76
CA ILE A 193 8.38 5.11 -2.50
C ILE A 193 7.91 3.72 -2.93
N SER A 194 6.81 3.26 -2.34
CA SER A 194 6.17 2.00 -2.71
C SER A 194 4.91 2.27 -3.52
N ILE A 195 4.79 1.67 -4.70
CA ILE A 195 3.66 1.90 -5.61
C ILE A 195 2.95 0.59 -5.91
N ASP A 196 1.76 0.44 -5.33
CA ASP A 196 0.81 -0.58 -5.72
C ASP A 196 0.12 -0.17 -7.04
N MET A 197 0.22 -1.03 -8.05
CA MET A 197 -0.40 -0.77 -9.34
C MET A 197 -1.94 -0.91 -9.29
N ASP A 198 -2.53 -1.52 -8.27
CA ASP A 198 -3.98 -1.49 -8.06
C ASP A 198 -4.52 -0.08 -7.77
N ILE A 199 -3.65 0.92 -7.57
CA ILE A 199 -4.02 2.35 -7.54
C ILE A 199 -4.80 2.80 -8.78
N GLY A 200 -4.57 2.17 -9.95
CA GLY A 200 -5.24 2.49 -11.20
C GLY A 200 -6.20 1.41 -11.73
N ALA A 201 -6.51 0.40 -10.91
CA ALA A 201 -7.30 -0.75 -11.29
C ALA A 201 -8.65 -0.37 -11.93
N GLY A 202 -9.00 -1.01 -13.05
CA GLY A 202 -10.29 -0.82 -13.72
C GLY A 202 -10.54 0.60 -14.26
N ASN A 203 -9.49 1.42 -14.39
CA ASN A 203 -9.55 2.76 -14.98
C ASN A 203 -8.35 3.03 -15.91
N ALA A 204 -7.15 3.03 -15.34
CA ALA A 204 -5.91 3.16 -16.10
C ALA A 204 -5.25 1.80 -16.41
N LEU A 205 -5.48 0.81 -15.54
CA LEU A 205 -4.71 -0.43 -15.46
C LEU A 205 -5.65 -1.64 -15.38
N ASP A 206 -5.45 -2.64 -16.25
CA ASP A 206 -6.17 -3.91 -16.20
C ASP A 206 -5.26 -5.08 -15.79
N GLY A 207 -3.95 -4.96 -16.02
CA GLY A 207 -2.90 -5.94 -15.73
C GLY A 207 -2.48 -6.02 -14.26
N VAL A 208 -3.42 -5.91 -13.32
CA VAL A 208 -3.16 -5.80 -11.88
C VAL A 208 -3.91 -6.88 -11.08
N ARG A 209 -3.56 -7.09 -9.80
CA ARG A 209 -4.09 -8.20 -8.99
C ARG A 209 -5.51 -7.92 -8.47
N PHE A 210 -5.79 -6.75 -7.92
CA PHE A 210 -7.08 -6.40 -7.33
C PHE A 210 -7.88 -5.42 -8.20
N ARG A 211 -8.85 -5.95 -8.96
CA ARG A 211 -9.75 -5.17 -9.84
C ARG A 211 -11.10 -4.83 -9.21
N ASN A 212 -11.24 -4.99 -7.90
CA ASN A 212 -12.48 -4.81 -7.14
C ASN A 212 -12.89 -3.34 -6.97
N ARG A 213 -12.03 -2.38 -7.35
CA ARG A 213 -12.28 -0.94 -7.23
C ARG A 213 -11.96 -0.22 -8.53
N HIS A 214 -12.65 0.89 -8.77
CA HIS A 214 -12.32 1.81 -9.86
C HIS A 214 -11.26 2.81 -9.38
N GLY A 215 -10.00 2.60 -9.77
CA GLY A 215 -8.84 3.38 -9.36
C GLY A 215 -8.72 4.74 -10.05
N LEU A 216 -7.53 5.33 -9.93
CA LEU A 216 -7.14 6.56 -10.61
C LEU A 216 -6.95 6.35 -12.11
N ASN A 217 -7.23 7.40 -12.90
CA ASN A 217 -6.87 7.41 -14.31
C ASN A 217 -5.37 7.75 -14.51
N GLU A 218 -4.87 7.50 -15.72
CA GLU A 218 -3.45 7.68 -16.04
C GLU A 218 -2.98 9.13 -15.81
N LYS A 219 -3.81 10.13 -16.09
CA LYS A 219 -3.49 11.55 -15.85
C LYS A 219 -3.30 11.83 -14.36
N GLN A 220 -4.13 11.24 -13.51
CA GLN A 220 -4.03 11.38 -12.05
C GLN A 220 -2.77 10.70 -11.51
N ILE A 221 -2.46 9.49 -11.97
CA ILE A 221 -1.23 8.77 -11.60
C ILE A 221 0.01 9.58 -12.01
N ASN A 222 0.04 10.07 -13.25
CA ASN A 222 1.14 10.91 -13.74
C ASN A 222 1.28 12.22 -12.94
N ASN A 223 0.18 12.85 -12.53
CA ASN A 223 0.24 14.04 -11.70
C ASN A 223 0.85 13.75 -10.32
N ILE A 224 0.57 12.59 -9.72
CA ILE A 224 1.21 12.18 -8.46
C ILE A 224 2.71 12.03 -8.68
N ALA A 225 3.11 11.31 -9.73
CA ALA A 225 4.53 11.11 -10.07
C ALA A 225 5.28 12.43 -10.28
N VAL A 226 4.64 13.43 -10.89
CA VAL A 226 5.20 14.79 -11.03
C VAL A 226 5.41 15.45 -9.65
N GLN A 227 4.48 15.29 -8.71
CA GLN A 227 4.65 15.86 -7.37
C GLN A 227 5.71 15.13 -6.55
N LEU A 228 5.84 13.81 -6.71
CA LEU A 228 6.90 13.01 -6.08
C LEU A 228 8.28 13.37 -6.65
N GLN A 229 8.39 13.51 -7.97
CA GLN A 229 9.62 14.00 -8.60
C GLN A 229 10.02 15.38 -8.05
N ALA A 230 9.06 16.29 -7.90
CA ALA A 230 9.33 17.61 -7.31
C ALA A 230 9.78 17.55 -5.84
N LEU A 231 9.34 16.55 -5.07
CA LEU A 231 9.86 16.28 -3.72
C LEU A 231 11.33 15.84 -3.80
N LEU A 232 11.66 14.89 -4.67
CA LEU A 232 13.03 14.39 -4.84
C LEU A 232 13.98 15.51 -5.30
N SER A 233 13.59 16.31 -6.29
CA SER A 233 14.35 17.47 -6.76
C SER A 233 14.50 18.60 -5.72
N SER A 234 13.75 18.55 -4.60
CA SER A 234 13.87 19.53 -3.52
C SER A 234 14.93 19.18 -2.46
N GLY A 235 15.65 18.07 -2.65
CA GLY A 235 16.75 17.64 -1.77
C GLY A 235 16.44 16.44 -0.89
N CYS A 236 15.27 15.81 -1.03
CA CYS A 236 14.95 14.54 -0.37
C CYS A 236 15.53 13.38 -1.19
N GLU A 237 16.32 12.52 -0.56
CA GLU A 237 17.05 11.44 -1.22
C GLU A 237 16.20 10.17 -1.32
N LEU A 238 16.02 9.65 -2.53
CA LEU A 238 15.36 8.36 -2.76
C LEU A 238 16.29 7.24 -2.33
N VAL A 239 15.89 6.42 -1.35
CA VAL A 239 16.69 5.28 -0.86
C VAL A 239 16.13 3.93 -1.27
N GLY A 240 14.96 3.92 -1.90
CA GLY A 240 14.38 2.72 -2.50
C GLY A 240 13.02 2.98 -3.13
N MET A 241 12.68 2.15 -4.10
CA MET A 241 11.39 2.18 -4.77
C MET A 241 10.91 0.78 -5.12
N ASP A 242 9.60 0.58 -5.15
CA ASP A 242 9.01 -0.60 -5.78
C ASP A 242 7.73 -0.29 -6.56
N ILE A 243 7.46 -1.18 -7.51
CA ILE A 243 6.20 -1.32 -8.24
C ILE A 243 5.65 -2.70 -7.93
N THR A 244 4.47 -2.77 -7.32
CA THR A 244 3.88 -4.02 -6.81
C THR A 244 2.56 -4.37 -7.50
N GLU A 245 2.02 -5.56 -7.22
CA GLU A 245 0.70 -6.04 -7.65
C GLU A 245 0.45 -6.09 -9.19
N ILE A 246 1.52 -6.04 -10.00
CA ILE A 246 1.38 -6.35 -11.43
C ILE A 246 1.04 -7.83 -11.58
N ASN A 247 -0.07 -8.11 -12.27
CA ASN A 247 -0.45 -9.44 -12.67
C ASN A 247 -0.22 -9.64 -14.16
N ALA A 248 0.94 -10.18 -14.53
CA ALA A 248 1.31 -10.45 -15.91
C ALA A 248 0.30 -11.35 -16.66
N ARG A 249 -0.48 -12.18 -15.94
CA ARG A 249 -1.54 -13.01 -16.57
C ARG A 249 -2.76 -12.19 -16.98
N ASN A 250 -2.96 -11.03 -16.36
CA ASN A 250 -4.03 -10.10 -16.69
C ASN A 250 -3.61 -9.07 -17.75
N VAL A 251 -2.32 -8.93 -18.02
CA VAL A 251 -1.80 -8.05 -19.08
C VAL A 251 -2.21 -8.60 -20.43
N ARG A 252 -3.00 -7.82 -21.18
CA ARG A 252 -3.49 -8.15 -22.53
C ARG A 252 -2.87 -7.21 -23.56
N MET A 253 -2.97 -7.57 -24.85
CA MET A 253 -2.62 -6.62 -25.91
C MET A 253 -3.42 -5.33 -25.77
N GLY A 254 -2.72 -4.19 -25.74
CA GLY A 254 -3.31 -2.86 -25.52
C GLY A 254 -3.43 -2.41 -24.06
N ASP A 255 -3.15 -3.30 -23.09
CA ASP A 255 -3.06 -2.91 -21.68
C ASP A 255 -1.88 -1.94 -21.45
N ARG A 256 -2.10 -0.93 -20.61
CA ARG A 256 -1.13 0.14 -20.35
C ARG A 256 -0.33 -0.05 -19.07
N THR A 257 -0.55 -1.13 -18.32
CA THR A 257 0.01 -1.35 -16.98
C THR A 257 1.53 -1.33 -16.99
N CYS A 258 2.15 -2.17 -17.83
CA CYS A 258 3.62 -2.21 -17.94
C CYS A 258 4.20 -0.88 -18.44
N ARG A 259 3.50 -0.19 -19.35
CA ARG A 259 3.94 1.12 -19.86
C ARG A 259 3.89 2.19 -18.77
N ILE A 260 2.81 2.24 -18.00
CA ILE A 260 2.64 3.20 -16.90
C ILE A 260 3.64 2.90 -15.80
N ALA A 261 3.86 1.63 -15.42
CA ALA A 261 4.90 1.23 -14.48
C ALA A 261 6.31 1.69 -14.95
N ALA A 262 6.67 1.42 -16.21
CA ALA A 262 7.95 1.85 -16.76
C ALA A 262 8.10 3.39 -16.77
N ASN A 263 7.03 4.13 -17.05
CA ASN A 263 7.05 5.59 -17.01
C ASN A 263 7.22 6.14 -15.59
N LEU A 264 6.62 5.48 -14.58
CA LEU A 264 6.80 5.82 -13.18
C LEU A 264 8.25 5.62 -12.74
N ILE A 265 8.82 4.45 -13.03
CA ILE A 265 10.23 4.14 -12.77
C ILE A 265 11.14 5.15 -13.45
N LYS A 266 10.93 5.41 -14.76
CA LYS A 266 11.73 6.38 -15.51
C LYS A 266 11.72 7.75 -14.82
N ARG A 267 10.53 8.25 -14.49
CA ARG A 267 10.38 9.59 -13.92
C ARG A 267 11.01 9.72 -12.53
N LEU A 268 10.83 8.72 -11.67
CA LEU A 268 11.24 8.80 -10.27
C LEU A 268 12.69 8.39 -10.04
N CYS A 269 13.25 7.50 -10.88
CA CYS A 269 14.60 6.98 -10.70
C CYS A 269 15.63 7.55 -11.69
N PHE A 270 15.21 8.10 -12.84
CA PHE A 270 16.15 8.48 -13.91
C PHE A 270 16.01 9.93 -14.38
N ASP A 271 14.82 10.53 -14.32
CA ASP A 271 14.59 11.92 -14.74
C ASP A 271 14.84 12.94 -13.59
N LEU A 272 15.77 12.64 -12.68
CA LEU A 272 16.16 13.54 -11.58
C LEU A 272 17.32 14.44 -12.06
N GLU A 273 16.97 15.52 -12.76
CA GLU A 273 17.91 16.60 -13.14
C GLU A 273 17.76 17.82 -12.23
#